data_AF-A0AA51M8G1-F1
#
_entry.id   AF-A0AA51M8G1-F1
#
_cell.length_a   1.000
_cell.length_b   1.000
_cell.length_c   1.000
_cell.angle_alpha   90.00
_cell.angle_beta   90.00
_cell.angle_gamma   90.00
#
_symmetry.space_group_name_H-M   'P 1'
#
loop_
_entity.id
_entity.type
_entity.pdbx_description
1 polymer ?
#
loop_
_entity_poly.entity_id
_entity_poly.type
_entity_poly.pdbx_seq_one_letter_code
_entity_poly.pdbx_strand_id
1 'polypeptide(L)'
;MRPVRFVALGDSLTEGVGDPVGRGRRGWAALLAAGLAEQPVHFTNLARSGAQTGDVAERQLPAGLALRPDLVSVVVGVNDTLRRTFDLGAVAARLDTVYAACTGHGALLLTACLPDPGEMLGLPGPLARPLARRQRAVNDVVHALSDRYGAVHLHACEGEWTTDRSMWSADRLHPGERGHRQLALRFHALLAERGAATGPAPSPDSEFDAPGRAASLWWLATAGTGWVARRCTDLLPQLLALAASELRHHARGTSARLDLHATAAVAAALAAPSPNVHPEAEAEAA
;
A
#
# COMPACT_ATOMS: atom_id res chain seq x y z
N MET A 1 -24.59 21.36 3.21
CA MET A 1 -24.17 19.95 3.03
C MET A 1 -23.18 19.61 4.14
N ARG A 2 -23.18 18.37 4.65
CA ARG A 2 -22.18 17.94 5.65
C ARG A 2 -20.79 17.96 4.99
N PRO A 3 -19.71 18.41 5.66
CA PRO A 3 -18.38 18.35 5.07
C PRO A 3 -17.95 16.88 4.88
N VAL A 4 -17.27 16.61 3.77
CA VAL A 4 -16.76 15.28 3.42
C VAL A 4 -15.73 14.83 4.45
N ARG A 5 -15.82 13.58 4.90
CA ARG A 5 -14.88 12.96 5.84
C ARG A 5 -14.05 11.93 5.10
N PHE A 6 -12.75 12.17 5.01
CA PHE A 6 -11.80 11.27 4.36
C PHE A 6 -10.83 10.69 5.40
N VAL A 7 -10.81 9.37 5.53
CA VAL A 7 -9.88 8.66 6.41
C VAL A 7 -8.89 7.85 5.58
N ALA A 8 -7.60 8.04 5.83
CA ALA A 8 -6.55 7.29 5.14
C ALA A 8 -5.93 6.22 6.05
N LEU A 9 -5.98 4.97 5.61
CA LEU A 9 -5.40 3.80 6.26
C LEU A 9 -4.27 3.24 5.40
N GLY A 10 -3.26 2.68 6.04
CA GLY A 10 -2.16 2.03 5.35
C GLY A 10 -0.83 2.15 6.07
N ASP A 11 0.23 2.16 5.27
CA ASP A 11 1.60 2.14 5.75
C ASP A 11 2.37 3.46 5.48
N SER A 12 3.69 3.38 5.36
CA SER A 12 4.58 4.52 5.11
C SER A 12 4.24 5.31 3.86
N LEU A 13 3.68 4.67 2.81
CA LEU A 13 3.23 5.37 1.61
C LEU A 13 2.11 6.35 1.97
N THR A 14 1.08 5.87 2.66
CA THR A 14 -0.08 6.68 3.05
C THR A 14 0.27 7.66 4.17
N GLU A 15 1.21 7.33 5.05
CA GLU A 15 1.75 8.26 6.06
C GLU A 15 2.51 9.45 5.43
N GLY A 16 2.90 9.34 4.15
CA GLY A 16 3.57 10.42 3.42
C GLY A 16 5.09 10.43 3.53
N VAL A 17 5.73 9.26 3.77
CA VAL A 17 7.20 9.17 3.71
C VAL A 17 7.68 9.69 2.35
N GLY A 18 8.64 10.62 2.38
CA GLY A 18 9.23 11.22 1.18
C GLY A 18 8.65 12.58 0.78
N ASP A 19 7.60 13.08 1.46
CA ASP A 19 7.03 14.43 1.28
C ASP A 19 7.01 15.20 2.62
N PRO A 20 8.19 15.60 3.16
CA PRO A 20 8.27 16.33 4.43
C PRO A 20 7.78 17.76 4.29
N VAL A 21 6.90 18.20 5.19
CA VAL A 21 6.42 19.59 5.25
C VAL A 21 6.43 20.06 6.71
N GLY A 22 7.21 21.11 6.98
CA GLY A 22 7.45 21.58 8.35
C GLY A 22 8.05 20.50 9.24
N ARG A 23 7.36 20.16 10.34
CA ARG A 23 7.74 19.06 11.26
C ARG A 23 7.06 17.73 10.94
N GLY A 24 6.18 17.71 9.94
CA GLY A 24 5.35 16.56 9.59
C GLY A 24 5.60 16.07 8.17
N ARG A 25 4.62 15.32 7.68
CA ARG A 25 4.58 14.81 6.31
C ARG A 25 3.21 15.13 5.74
N ARG A 26 3.16 15.43 4.45
CA ARG A 26 1.91 15.70 3.75
C ARG A 26 1.42 14.44 3.04
N GLY A 27 2.12 13.98 2.00
CA GLY A 27 1.82 12.74 1.31
C GLY A 27 0.57 12.79 0.42
N TRP A 28 0.39 11.75 -0.40
CA TRP A 28 -0.64 11.70 -1.44
C TRP A 28 -2.06 11.86 -0.89
N ALA A 29 -2.36 11.30 0.29
CA ALA A 29 -3.71 11.31 0.84
C ALA A 29 -4.11 12.72 1.30
N ALA A 30 -3.19 13.48 1.91
CA ALA A 30 -3.47 14.86 2.28
C ALA A 30 -3.61 15.77 1.04
N LEU A 31 -2.77 15.55 0.01
CA LEU A 31 -2.86 16.24 -1.26
C LEU A 31 -4.19 15.98 -1.97
N LEU A 32 -4.63 14.72 -1.99
CA LEU A 32 -5.94 14.34 -2.52
C LEU A 32 -7.06 15.02 -1.74
N ALA A 33 -7.01 14.98 -0.40
CA ALA A 33 -8.03 15.56 0.46
C ALA A 33 -8.30 17.04 0.16
N ALA A 34 -7.25 17.81 -0.16
CA ALA A 34 -7.35 19.22 -0.52
C ALA A 34 -8.10 19.47 -1.83
N GLY A 35 -8.15 18.49 -2.75
CA GLY A 35 -8.82 18.58 -4.04
C GLY A 35 -10.15 17.83 -4.14
N LEU A 36 -10.60 17.15 -3.07
CA LEU A 36 -11.81 16.33 -3.10
C LEU A 36 -13.11 17.16 -3.23
N ALA A 37 -13.16 18.35 -2.64
CA ALA A 37 -14.35 19.19 -2.64
C ALA A 37 -14.00 20.69 -2.57
N GLU A 38 -14.89 21.54 -3.06
CA GLU A 38 -14.81 22.99 -2.91
C GLU A 38 -14.83 23.43 -1.43
N GLN A 39 -15.55 22.66 -0.60
CA GLN A 39 -15.65 22.91 0.83
C GLN A 39 -14.56 22.13 1.58
N PRO A 40 -14.09 22.62 2.74
CA PRO A 40 -13.07 21.93 3.52
C PRO A 40 -13.44 20.48 3.85
N VAL A 41 -12.52 19.55 3.55
CA VAL A 41 -12.65 18.12 3.87
C VAL A 41 -12.09 17.85 5.26
N HIS A 42 -12.84 17.11 6.07
CA HIS A 42 -12.32 16.56 7.34
C HIS A 42 -11.44 15.35 7.03
N PHE A 43 -10.14 15.62 6.90
CA PHE A 43 -9.13 14.60 6.64
C PHE A 43 -8.54 14.03 7.94
N THR A 44 -8.37 12.72 8.02
CA THR A 44 -7.62 12.06 9.09
C THR A 44 -6.73 10.97 8.52
N ASN A 45 -5.44 11.04 8.82
CA ASN A 45 -4.47 10.02 8.43
C ASN A 45 -4.14 9.11 9.61
N LEU A 46 -4.53 7.84 9.53
CA LEU A 46 -4.26 6.81 10.53
C LEU A 46 -3.14 5.86 10.11
N ALA A 47 -2.56 6.06 8.92
CA ALA A 47 -1.46 5.24 8.43
C ALA A 47 -0.23 5.35 9.33
N ARG A 48 0.57 4.29 9.33
CA ARG A 48 1.78 4.18 10.14
C ARG A 48 2.90 3.51 9.36
N SER A 49 4.09 4.11 9.38
CA SER A 49 5.28 3.50 8.77
C SER A 49 5.50 2.06 9.23
N GLY A 50 5.65 1.15 8.26
CA GLY A 50 5.94 -0.26 8.51
C GLY A 50 4.72 -1.14 8.82
N ALA A 51 3.51 -0.56 8.84
CA ALA A 51 2.27 -1.30 9.07
C ALA A 51 2.08 -2.41 8.03
N GLN A 52 1.59 -3.55 8.50
CA GLN A 52 1.14 -4.67 7.69
C GLN A 52 -0.39 -4.70 7.60
N THR A 53 -0.93 -5.57 6.75
CA THR A 53 -2.38 -5.80 6.66
C THR A 53 -3.04 -6.10 8.01
N GLY A 54 -2.33 -6.80 8.91
CA GLY A 54 -2.80 -7.07 10.28
C GLY A 54 -2.96 -5.80 11.11
N ASP A 55 -1.98 -4.89 11.07
CA ASP A 55 -2.06 -3.62 11.80
C ASP A 55 -3.23 -2.76 11.32
N VAL A 56 -3.48 -2.77 10.01
CA VAL A 56 -4.62 -2.04 9.42
C VAL A 56 -5.93 -2.65 9.92
N ALA A 57 -6.10 -3.97 9.83
CA ALA A 57 -7.32 -4.64 10.26
C ALA A 57 -7.60 -4.49 11.76
N GLU A 58 -6.58 -4.65 12.60
CA GLU A 58 -6.75 -4.72 14.06
C GLU A 58 -6.74 -3.34 14.75
N ARG A 59 -6.03 -2.35 14.18
CA ARG A 59 -5.82 -1.06 14.86
C ARG A 59 -6.39 0.11 14.08
N GLN A 60 -6.08 0.21 12.80
CA GLN A 60 -6.45 1.40 12.02
C GLN A 60 -7.92 1.38 11.60
N LEU A 61 -8.45 0.21 11.22
CA LEU A 61 -9.84 0.05 10.78
C LEU A 61 -10.85 0.44 11.88
N PRO A 62 -10.79 -0.09 13.13
CA PRO A 62 -11.74 0.30 14.17
C PRO A 62 -11.71 1.80 14.45
N ALA A 63 -10.51 2.40 14.54
CA ALA A 63 -10.33 3.82 14.75
C ALA A 63 -10.86 4.65 13.57
N GLY A 64 -10.67 4.18 12.34
CA GLY A 64 -11.15 4.83 11.13
C GLY A 64 -12.68 4.81 11.02
N LEU A 65 -13.31 3.67 11.28
CA LEU A 65 -14.77 3.53 11.22
C LEU A 65 -15.48 4.34 12.31
N ALA A 66 -14.88 4.50 13.50
CA ALA A 66 -15.40 5.39 14.53
C ALA A 66 -15.54 6.85 14.05
N LEU A 67 -14.76 7.24 13.04
CA LEU A 67 -14.85 8.56 12.41
C LEU A 67 -15.95 8.63 11.34
N ARG A 68 -16.75 7.59 11.08
CA ARG A 68 -17.85 7.60 10.09
C ARG A 68 -17.48 8.27 8.75
N PRO A 69 -16.41 7.78 8.08
CA PRO A 69 -15.88 8.38 6.86
C PRO A 69 -16.87 8.25 5.70
N ASP A 70 -16.85 9.25 4.81
CA ASP A 70 -17.52 9.19 3.51
C ASP A 70 -16.59 8.56 2.47
N LEU A 71 -15.27 8.76 2.60
CA LEU A 71 -14.22 8.12 1.80
C LEU A 71 -13.19 7.44 2.71
N VAL A 72 -12.73 6.26 2.34
CA VAL A 72 -11.63 5.57 3.01
C VAL A 72 -10.60 5.12 1.98
N SER A 73 -9.32 5.43 2.20
CA SER A 73 -8.25 4.78 1.45
C SER A 73 -7.61 3.67 2.26
N VAL A 74 -7.30 2.56 1.58
CA VAL A 74 -6.58 1.44 2.15
C VAL A 74 -5.48 1.04 1.17
N VAL A 75 -4.26 1.47 1.44
CA VAL A 75 -3.08 1.12 0.63
C VAL A 75 -2.02 0.53 1.55
N VAL A 76 -1.86 -0.79 1.47
CA VAL A 76 -0.98 -1.59 2.33
C VAL A 76 -0.66 -2.93 1.62
N GLY A 77 0.40 -3.60 2.06
CA GLY A 77 0.72 -4.97 1.63
C GLY A 77 2.17 -5.15 1.22
N VAL A 78 2.85 -4.08 0.76
CA VAL A 78 4.29 -4.11 0.44
C VAL A 78 5.09 -4.55 1.66
N ASN A 79 4.76 -4.04 2.84
CA ASN A 79 5.42 -4.43 4.08
C ASN A 79 5.28 -5.93 4.40
N ASP A 80 4.12 -6.54 4.13
CA ASP A 80 3.90 -7.97 4.30
C ASP A 80 4.84 -8.79 3.41
N THR A 81 5.04 -8.38 2.15
CA THR A 81 5.96 -9.08 1.22
C THR A 81 7.40 -9.09 1.72
N LEU A 82 7.77 -8.08 2.51
CA LEU A 82 9.08 -7.84 3.10
C LEU A 82 9.23 -8.44 4.51
N ARG A 83 8.42 -9.44 4.88
CA ARG A 83 8.58 -10.19 6.13
C ARG A 83 8.87 -11.67 5.87
N ARG A 84 9.53 -12.31 6.83
CA ARG A 84 9.65 -13.77 6.84
C ARG A 84 8.32 -14.48 7.01
N THR A 85 7.37 -13.83 7.68
CA THR A 85 6.04 -14.35 8.01
C THR A 85 5.02 -14.10 6.90
N PHE A 86 5.45 -13.78 5.68
CA PHE A 86 4.54 -13.55 4.56
C PHE A 86 3.63 -14.76 4.34
N ASP A 87 2.33 -14.51 4.45
CA ASP A 87 1.25 -15.45 4.21
C ASP A 87 0.18 -14.74 3.38
N LEU A 88 0.03 -15.18 2.14
CA LEU A 88 -0.91 -14.58 1.20
C LEU A 88 -2.38 -14.80 1.61
N GLY A 89 -2.70 -15.96 2.19
CA GLY A 89 -4.05 -16.24 2.67
C GLY A 89 -4.45 -15.30 3.80
N ALA A 90 -3.53 -15.08 4.74
CA ALA A 90 -3.75 -14.12 5.83
C ALA A 90 -3.86 -12.68 5.32
N VAL A 91 -3.05 -12.28 4.33
CA VAL A 91 -3.15 -10.98 3.66
C VAL A 91 -4.53 -10.80 2.99
N ALA A 92 -4.97 -11.79 2.21
CA ALA A 92 -6.26 -11.76 1.52
C ALA A 92 -7.43 -11.67 2.49
N ALA A 93 -7.45 -12.51 3.53
CA ALA A 93 -8.51 -12.50 4.54
C ALA A 93 -8.61 -11.16 5.28
N ARG A 94 -7.47 -10.53 5.62
CA ARG A 94 -7.44 -9.23 6.30
C ARG A 94 -7.90 -8.10 5.39
N LEU A 95 -7.44 -8.07 4.14
CA LEU A 95 -7.89 -7.07 3.17
C LEU A 95 -9.39 -7.20 2.88
N ASP A 96 -9.88 -8.43 2.73
CA ASP A 96 -11.31 -8.71 2.52
C ASP A 96 -12.14 -8.20 3.70
N THR A 97 -11.74 -8.49 4.95
CA THR A 97 -12.39 -7.94 6.17
C THR A 97 -12.38 -6.42 6.19
N VAL A 98 -11.25 -5.78 5.88
CA VAL A 98 -11.13 -4.32 5.88
C VAL A 98 -12.03 -3.71 4.80
N TYR A 99 -12.03 -4.25 3.59
CA TYR A 99 -12.80 -3.71 2.47
C TYR A 99 -14.30 -3.92 2.69
N ALA A 100 -14.71 -5.10 3.16
CA ALA A 100 -16.08 -5.40 3.55
C ALA A 100 -16.58 -4.44 4.63
N ALA A 101 -15.78 -4.19 5.67
CA ALA A 101 -16.16 -3.30 6.76
C ALA A 101 -16.29 -1.85 6.28
N CYS A 102 -15.34 -1.33 5.48
CA CYS A 102 -15.40 0.03 4.94
C CYS A 102 -16.63 0.24 4.05
N THR A 103 -16.86 -0.67 3.09
CA THR A 103 -17.99 -0.55 2.15
C THR A 103 -19.34 -0.83 2.82
N GLY A 104 -19.40 -1.76 3.78
CA GLY A 104 -20.59 -2.01 4.60
C GLY A 104 -21.02 -0.83 5.46
N HIS A 105 -20.08 0.06 5.83
CA HIS A 105 -20.37 1.34 6.49
C HIS A 105 -20.77 2.46 5.51
N GLY A 106 -20.86 2.17 4.20
CA GLY A 106 -21.24 3.11 3.17
C GLY A 106 -20.12 4.05 2.71
N ALA A 107 -18.86 3.80 3.10
CA ALA A 107 -17.74 4.61 2.65
C ALA A 107 -17.29 4.20 1.25
N LEU A 108 -16.96 5.19 0.40
CA LEU A 108 -16.30 4.95 -0.87
C LEU A 108 -14.85 4.51 -0.61
N LEU A 109 -14.52 3.29 -1.02
CA LEU A 109 -13.20 2.68 -0.81
C LEU A 109 -12.24 3.03 -1.96
N LEU A 110 -11.04 3.48 -1.62
CA LEU A 110 -9.91 3.70 -2.52
C LEU A 110 -8.78 2.72 -2.20
N THR A 111 -8.18 2.13 -3.23
CA THR A 111 -6.98 1.30 -3.06
C THR A 111 -6.08 1.34 -4.30
N ALA A 112 -4.92 0.70 -4.23
CA ALA A 112 -3.96 0.67 -5.33
C ALA A 112 -3.17 -0.64 -5.35
N CYS A 113 -2.85 -1.12 -6.54
CA CYS A 113 -1.75 -2.08 -6.72
C CYS A 113 -0.42 -1.33 -6.80
N LEU A 114 0.65 -1.91 -6.25
CA LEU A 114 1.93 -1.22 -6.05
C LEU A 114 3.10 -1.95 -6.75
N PRO A 115 4.17 -1.21 -7.11
CA PRO A 115 5.33 -1.78 -7.81
C PRO A 115 6.10 -2.77 -6.95
N ASP A 116 6.91 -3.63 -7.59
CA ASP A 116 7.74 -4.63 -6.91
C ASP A 116 8.83 -3.95 -6.06
N PRO A 117 8.83 -4.14 -4.72
CA PRO A 117 9.87 -3.55 -3.88
C PRO A 117 11.27 -4.09 -4.20
N GLY A 118 11.40 -5.30 -4.77
CA GLY A 118 12.68 -5.85 -5.19
C GLY A 118 13.33 -5.05 -6.32
N GLU A 119 12.55 -4.71 -7.34
CA GLU A 119 12.96 -3.85 -8.45
C GLU A 119 13.29 -2.43 -7.97
N MET A 120 12.43 -1.84 -7.13
CA MET A 120 12.62 -0.49 -6.60
C MET A 120 13.91 -0.35 -5.78
N LEU A 121 14.23 -1.37 -4.99
CA LEU A 121 15.48 -1.44 -4.21
C LEU A 121 16.70 -1.80 -5.07
N GLY A 122 16.51 -2.11 -6.36
CA GLY A 122 17.59 -2.50 -7.28
C GLY A 122 18.26 -3.82 -6.91
N LEU A 123 17.49 -4.77 -6.37
CA LEU A 123 18.03 -6.08 -5.98
C LEU A 123 18.43 -6.90 -7.21
N PRO A 124 19.48 -7.74 -7.12
CA PRO A 124 19.83 -8.65 -8.21
C PRO A 124 18.71 -9.67 -8.45
N GLY A 125 18.58 -10.13 -9.69
CA GLY A 125 17.48 -10.99 -10.14
C GLY A 125 17.07 -12.13 -9.20
N PRO A 126 18.01 -12.94 -8.65
CA PRO A 126 17.66 -14.02 -7.72
C PRO A 126 16.99 -13.56 -6.41
N LEU A 127 17.26 -12.33 -5.95
CA LEU A 127 16.62 -11.72 -4.78
C LEU A 127 15.35 -10.95 -5.15
N ALA A 128 15.32 -10.31 -6.33
CA ALA A 128 14.16 -9.56 -6.80
C ALA A 128 12.98 -10.48 -7.17
N ARG A 129 13.23 -11.58 -7.91
CA ARG A 129 12.15 -12.46 -8.42
C ARG A 129 11.19 -13.02 -7.35
N PRO A 130 11.67 -13.48 -6.17
CA PRO A 130 10.77 -13.91 -5.11
C PRO A 130 9.89 -12.78 -4.57
N LEU A 131 10.44 -11.57 -4.39
CA LEU A 131 9.67 -10.41 -3.95
C LEU A 131 8.66 -9.99 -5.02
N ALA A 132 9.08 -9.99 -6.29
CA ALA A 132 8.21 -9.72 -7.43
C ALA A 132 7.00 -10.67 -7.46
N ARG A 133 7.21 -11.98 -7.22
CA ARG A 133 6.09 -12.93 -7.11
C ARG A 133 5.18 -12.64 -5.92
N ARG A 134 5.74 -12.30 -4.76
CA ARG A 134 4.93 -11.93 -3.58
C ARG A 134 4.10 -10.69 -3.85
N GLN A 135 4.70 -9.65 -4.43
CA GLN A 135 4.01 -8.40 -4.75
C GLN A 135 2.94 -8.59 -5.83
N ARG A 136 3.23 -9.38 -6.88
CA ARG A 136 2.21 -9.76 -7.87
C ARG A 136 1.02 -10.46 -7.21
N ALA A 137 1.28 -11.45 -6.36
CA ALA A 137 0.21 -12.17 -5.67
C ALA A 137 -0.63 -11.25 -4.76
N VAL A 138 -0.01 -10.30 -4.06
CA VAL A 138 -0.74 -9.27 -3.29
C VAL A 138 -1.54 -8.36 -4.21
N ASN A 139 -0.98 -7.91 -5.32
CA ASN A 139 -1.68 -7.07 -6.30
C ASN A 139 -2.88 -7.81 -6.92
N ASP A 140 -2.76 -9.11 -7.22
CA ASP A 140 -3.86 -9.93 -7.74
C ASP A 140 -5.01 -10.04 -6.73
N VAL A 141 -4.69 -10.15 -5.44
CA VAL A 141 -5.68 -10.08 -4.36
C VAL A 141 -6.35 -8.70 -4.33
N VAL A 142 -5.57 -7.62 -4.40
CA VAL A 142 -6.13 -6.26 -4.42
C VAL A 142 -7.03 -6.04 -5.64
N HIS A 143 -6.67 -6.56 -6.82
CA HIS A 143 -7.51 -6.51 -8.02
C HIS A 143 -8.85 -7.20 -7.78
N ALA A 144 -8.82 -8.47 -7.37
CA ALA A 144 -10.03 -9.26 -7.14
C ALA A 144 -10.94 -8.66 -6.06
N LEU A 145 -10.37 -8.16 -4.97
CA LEU A 145 -11.15 -7.52 -3.90
C LEU A 145 -11.67 -6.13 -4.32
N SER A 146 -10.93 -5.39 -5.16
CA SER A 146 -11.41 -4.12 -5.71
C SER A 146 -12.65 -4.31 -6.56
N ASP A 147 -12.66 -5.34 -7.42
CA ASP A 147 -13.81 -5.70 -8.23
C ASP A 147 -14.99 -6.13 -7.35
N ARG A 148 -14.72 -6.98 -6.34
CA ARG A 148 -15.74 -7.50 -5.40
C ARG A 148 -16.44 -6.40 -4.61
N TYR A 149 -15.70 -5.39 -4.15
CA TYR A 149 -16.21 -4.32 -3.29
C TYR A 149 -16.45 -2.99 -4.03
N GLY A 150 -16.28 -2.95 -5.36
CA GLY A 150 -16.50 -1.75 -6.17
C GLY A 150 -15.53 -0.60 -5.86
N ALA A 151 -14.31 -0.91 -5.41
CA ALA A 151 -13.33 0.09 -5.01
C ALA A 151 -12.92 1.01 -6.17
N VAL A 152 -12.47 2.21 -5.83
CA VAL A 152 -11.68 3.07 -6.73
C VAL A 152 -10.25 2.53 -6.71
N HIS A 153 -9.92 1.72 -7.71
CA HIS A 153 -8.64 1.03 -7.79
C HIS A 153 -7.66 1.76 -8.70
N LEU A 154 -6.58 2.29 -8.11
CA LEU A 154 -5.50 2.90 -8.85
C LEU A 154 -4.46 1.85 -9.27
N HIS A 155 -4.30 1.67 -10.58
CA HIS A 155 -3.26 0.78 -11.10
C HIS A 155 -1.87 1.45 -11.07
N ALA A 156 -1.14 1.35 -9.95
CA ALA A 156 0.15 2.01 -9.78
C ALA A 156 1.35 1.05 -9.89
N CYS A 157 1.17 -0.25 -10.14
CA CYS A 157 2.31 -1.17 -10.11
C CYS A 157 3.30 -1.05 -11.28
N GLU A 158 2.95 -0.32 -12.34
CA GLU A 158 3.76 -0.17 -13.56
C GLU A 158 3.60 1.22 -14.20
N GLY A 159 4.35 1.44 -15.29
CA GLY A 159 4.34 2.68 -16.08
C GLY A 159 5.58 3.55 -15.84
N GLU A 160 5.71 4.63 -16.60
CA GLU A 160 6.91 5.48 -16.60
C GLU A 160 7.28 6.02 -15.20
N TRP A 161 6.27 6.25 -14.35
CA TRP A 161 6.45 6.75 -12.99
C TRP A 161 7.30 5.82 -12.11
N THR A 162 7.31 4.51 -12.37
CA THR A 162 8.12 3.57 -11.58
C THR A 162 9.60 3.67 -11.93
N THR A 163 9.92 4.01 -13.17
CA THR A 163 11.31 4.14 -13.66
C THR A 163 11.87 5.56 -13.51
N ASP A 164 11.01 6.58 -13.42
CA ASP A 164 11.41 7.96 -13.23
C ASP A 164 11.94 8.17 -11.80
N ARG A 165 13.26 8.33 -11.70
CA ARG A 165 13.97 8.54 -10.42
C ARG A 165 13.51 9.80 -9.69
N SER A 166 12.97 10.80 -10.37
CA SER A 166 12.47 12.03 -9.75
C SER A 166 11.15 11.81 -8.99
N MET A 167 10.44 10.71 -9.24
CA MET A 167 9.22 10.33 -8.52
C MET A 167 9.52 9.78 -7.12
N TRP A 168 10.77 9.38 -6.86
CA TRP A 168 11.16 8.62 -5.68
C TRP A 168 11.96 9.45 -4.70
N SER A 169 11.79 9.15 -3.41
CA SER A 169 12.55 9.74 -2.32
C SER A 169 13.98 9.19 -2.31
N ALA A 170 14.79 9.72 -1.40
CA ALA A 170 16.19 9.32 -1.20
C ALA A 170 16.39 7.80 -0.98
N ASP A 171 15.39 7.11 -0.45
CA ASP A 171 15.42 5.67 -0.18
C ASP A 171 15.06 4.78 -1.37
N ARG A 172 14.59 5.38 -2.48
CA ARG A 172 14.12 4.70 -3.70
C ARG A 172 12.97 3.71 -3.48
N LEU A 173 12.36 3.71 -2.30
CA LEU A 173 11.24 2.85 -1.95
C LEU A 173 9.96 3.65 -1.82
N HIS A 174 10.04 4.85 -1.24
CA HIS A 174 8.89 5.72 -1.06
C HIS A 174 8.87 6.82 -2.11
N PRO A 175 7.69 7.25 -2.58
CA PRO A 175 7.59 8.41 -3.45
C PRO A 175 8.15 9.67 -2.78
N GLY A 176 8.83 10.51 -3.55
CA GLY A 176 9.11 11.89 -3.16
C GLY A 176 7.84 12.74 -3.29
N GLU A 177 7.92 14.05 -3.01
CA GLU A 177 6.80 14.97 -3.23
C GLU A 177 6.15 14.79 -4.61
N ARG A 178 6.97 14.77 -5.68
CA ARG A 178 6.49 14.59 -7.05
C ARG A 178 5.67 13.31 -7.23
N GLY A 179 6.14 12.20 -6.69
CA GLY A 179 5.43 10.93 -6.76
C GLY A 179 4.14 10.93 -5.91
N HIS A 180 4.15 11.57 -4.73
CA HIS A 180 2.93 11.76 -3.93
C HIS A 180 1.88 12.61 -4.65
N ARG A 181 2.28 13.68 -5.33
CA ARG A 181 1.40 14.49 -6.18
C ARG A 181 0.83 13.68 -7.34
N GLN A 182 1.67 12.88 -8.00
CA GLN A 182 1.20 12.02 -9.09
C GLN A 182 0.19 10.98 -8.62
N LEU A 183 0.38 10.37 -7.45
CA LEU A 183 -0.61 9.47 -6.86
C LEU A 183 -1.91 10.21 -6.52
N ALA A 184 -1.83 11.38 -5.89
CA ALA A 184 -2.99 12.20 -5.56
C ALA A 184 -3.80 12.61 -6.80
N LEU A 185 -3.11 13.07 -7.86
CA LEU A 185 -3.70 13.42 -9.15
C LEU A 185 -4.43 12.26 -9.81
N ARG A 186 -3.79 11.09 -9.84
CA ARG A 186 -4.38 9.90 -10.48
C ARG A 186 -5.60 9.38 -9.70
N PHE A 187 -5.56 9.41 -8.37
CA PHE A 187 -6.75 9.12 -7.56
C PHE A 187 -7.86 10.16 -7.75
N HIS A 188 -7.51 11.45 -7.81
CA HIS A 188 -8.47 12.53 -8.06
C HIS A 188 -9.19 12.33 -9.39
N ALA A 189 -8.47 12.01 -10.47
CA ALA A 189 -9.06 11.73 -11.77
C ALA A 189 -10.09 10.59 -11.72
N LEU A 190 -9.74 9.46 -11.09
CA LEU A 190 -10.66 8.33 -10.92
C LEU A 190 -11.90 8.68 -10.08
N LEU A 191 -11.75 9.55 -9.08
CA LEU A 191 -12.87 10.02 -8.25
C LEU A 191 -13.74 11.03 -9.02
N ALA A 192 -13.14 11.89 -9.82
CA ALA A 192 -13.85 12.86 -10.65
C ALA A 192 -14.71 12.16 -11.71
N GLU A 193 -14.21 11.09 -12.32
CA GLU A 193 -14.98 10.22 -13.24
C GLU A 193 -16.24 9.62 -12.57
N ARG A 194 -16.19 9.38 -11.25
CA ARG A 194 -17.33 8.91 -10.45
C ARG A 194 -18.16 10.04 -9.82
N GLY A 195 -17.84 11.30 -10.09
CA GLY A 195 -18.48 12.47 -9.47
C GLY A 195 -18.21 12.61 -7.97
N ALA A 196 -17.21 11.90 -7.44
CA ALA A 196 -16.84 11.88 -6.02
C ALA A 196 -15.76 12.91 -5.64
N ALA A 197 -15.09 13.50 -6.64
CA ALA A 197 -14.21 14.65 -6.47
C ALA A 197 -14.79 15.84 -7.25
N THR A 198 -15.23 16.88 -6.52
CA THR A 198 -15.86 18.08 -7.10
C THR A 198 -15.02 19.34 -6.96
N GLY A 199 -13.92 19.27 -6.19
CA GLY A 199 -12.95 20.35 -6.05
C GLY A 199 -11.89 20.33 -7.15
N PRO A 200 -11.00 21.34 -7.16
CA PRO A 200 -9.91 21.43 -8.12
C PRO A 200 -8.93 20.26 -7.97
N ALA A 201 -8.38 19.79 -9.08
CA ALA A 201 -7.36 18.75 -9.07
C ALA A 201 -6.12 19.21 -8.27
N PRO A 202 -5.46 18.30 -7.52
CA PRO A 202 -4.20 18.61 -6.84
C PRO A 202 -3.15 19.13 -7.83
N SER A 203 -2.31 20.09 -7.43
CA SER A 203 -1.26 20.60 -8.33
C SER A 203 -0.22 19.51 -8.66
N PRO A 204 0.16 19.34 -9.94
CA PRO A 204 1.26 18.45 -10.37
C PRO A 204 2.64 18.99 -10.00
N ASP A 205 2.74 20.28 -9.72
CA ASP A 205 4.02 20.95 -9.55
C ASP A 205 4.59 20.69 -8.16
N SER A 206 5.85 20.24 -8.13
CA SER A 206 6.59 20.05 -6.88
C SER A 206 7.04 21.40 -6.33
N GLU A 207 6.90 21.58 -5.02
CA GLU A 207 7.41 22.74 -4.28
C GLU A 207 8.90 22.60 -3.98
N PHE A 208 9.40 21.36 -3.89
CA PHE A 208 10.78 21.03 -3.57
C PHE A 208 11.44 20.21 -4.69
N ASP A 209 12.75 20.42 -4.84
CA ASP A 209 13.56 19.65 -5.77
C ASP A 209 13.66 18.17 -5.35
N ALA A 210 13.80 17.30 -6.35
CA ALA A 210 14.06 15.88 -6.11
C ALA A 210 15.37 15.69 -5.32
N PRO A 211 15.43 14.68 -4.42
CA PRO A 211 16.60 14.48 -3.57
C PRO A 211 17.85 14.17 -4.39
N GLY A 212 18.91 14.98 -4.18
CA GLY A 212 20.22 14.76 -4.77
C GLY A 212 20.95 13.54 -4.20
N ARG A 213 22.07 13.15 -4.84
CA ARG A 213 22.91 12.01 -4.42
C ARG A 213 23.39 12.11 -2.96
N ALA A 214 23.68 13.32 -2.49
CA ALA A 214 24.09 13.57 -1.11
C ALA A 214 22.99 13.25 -0.10
N ALA A 215 21.73 13.58 -0.41
CA ALA A 215 20.58 13.24 0.43
C ALA A 215 20.34 11.72 0.48
N SER A 216 20.54 11.01 -0.64
CA SER A 216 20.49 9.53 -0.67
C SER A 216 21.56 8.90 0.23
N LEU A 217 22.80 9.39 0.16
CA LEU A 217 23.90 8.91 1.00
C LEU A 217 23.66 9.21 2.49
N TRP A 218 23.16 10.41 2.80
CA TRP A 218 22.85 10.80 4.17
C TRP A 218 21.69 9.99 4.77
N TRP A 219 20.64 9.72 3.99
CA TRP A 219 19.57 8.80 4.41
C TRP A 219 20.14 7.42 4.70
N LEU A 220 20.96 6.87 3.79
CA LEU A 220 21.57 5.56 3.96
C LEU A 220 22.37 5.49 5.26
N ALA A 221 23.16 6.53 5.56
CA ALA A 221 23.97 6.62 6.76
C ALA A 221 23.15 6.72 8.07
N THR A 222 21.92 7.24 8.01
CA THR A 222 21.09 7.51 9.19
C THR A 222 19.93 6.52 9.33
N ALA A 223 18.79 6.82 8.69
CA ALA A 223 17.57 6.02 8.76
C ALA A 223 17.70 4.68 8.02
N GLY A 224 18.46 4.66 6.92
CA GLY A 224 18.71 3.47 6.12
C GLY A 224 19.46 2.39 6.90
N THR A 225 20.51 2.74 7.64
CA THR A 225 21.27 1.81 8.49
C THR A 225 20.36 1.06 9.48
N GLY A 226 19.48 1.77 10.19
CA GLY A 226 18.56 1.16 11.14
C GLY A 226 17.51 0.27 10.47
N TRP A 227 17.02 0.65 9.29
CA TRP A 227 16.11 -0.18 8.49
C TRP A 227 16.80 -1.46 7.99
N VAL A 228 17.99 -1.32 7.41
CA VAL A 228 18.80 -2.46 6.93
C VAL A 228 19.10 -3.41 8.07
N ALA A 229 19.55 -2.92 9.23
CA ALA A 229 19.85 -3.74 10.40
C ALA A 229 18.65 -4.58 10.85
N ARG A 230 17.44 -3.99 10.91
CA ARG A 230 16.21 -4.74 11.23
C ARG A 230 15.87 -5.79 10.17
N ARG A 231 16.07 -5.47 8.89
CA ARG A 231 15.80 -6.41 7.78
C ARG A 231 16.84 -7.53 7.68
N CYS A 232 18.07 -7.32 8.15
CA CYS A 232 19.10 -8.35 8.22
C CYS A 232 18.71 -9.53 9.12
N THR A 233 17.92 -9.29 10.17
CA THR A 233 17.45 -10.37 11.07
C THR A 233 16.05 -10.88 10.72
N ASP A 234 15.22 -10.04 10.11
CA ASP A 234 13.80 -10.33 9.84
C ASP A 234 13.53 -10.88 8.42
N LEU A 235 14.25 -10.38 7.40
CA LEU A 235 13.97 -10.69 5.99
C LEU A 235 15.13 -11.43 5.31
N LEU A 236 16.36 -10.98 5.53
CA LEU A 236 17.52 -11.42 4.75
C LEU A 236 17.75 -12.94 4.75
N PRO A 237 17.67 -13.67 5.89
CA PRO A 237 17.90 -15.12 5.89
C PRO A 237 16.88 -15.87 5.01
N GLN A 238 15.60 -15.47 5.08
CA GLN A 238 14.57 -16.08 4.25
C GLN A 238 14.72 -15.69 2.78
N LEU A 239 15.06 -14.42 2.50
CA LEU A 239 15.25 -13.96 1.14
C LEU A 239 16.41 -14.69 0.45
N LEU A 240 17.50 -14.96 1.18
CA LEU A 240 18.61 -15.79 0.70
C LEU A 240 18.16 -17.24 0.42
N ALA A 241 17.33 -17.83 1.29
CA ALA A 241 16.78 -19.16 1.05
C ALA A 241 15.87 -19.21 -0.20
N LEU A 242 15.06 -18.16 -0.42
CA LEU A 242 14.25 -18.01 -1.63
C LEU A 242 15.12 -17.83 -2.88
N ALA A 243 16.20 -17.05 -2.79
CA ALA A 243 17.15 -16.88 -3.88
C ALA A 243 17.90 -18.18 -4.22
N ALA A 244 18.26 -18.99 -3.22
CA ALA A 244 18.83 -20.31 -3.46
C ALA A 244 17.81 -21.24 -4.13
N SER A 245 16.53 -21.16 -3.77
CA SER A 245 15.45 -21.87 -4.47
C SER A 245 15.33 -21.42 -5.93
N GLU A 246 15.32 -20.11 -6.17
CA GLU A 246 15.33 -19.50 -7.52
C GLU A 246 16.44 -20.06 -8.39
N LEU A 247 17.67 -20.01 -7.91
CA LEU A 247 18.83 -20.48 -8.65
C LEU A 247 18.75 -21.98 -8.95
N ARG A 248 18.26 -22.79 -8.00
CA ARG A 248 18.05 -24.23 -8.22
C ARG A 248 16.98 -24.51 -9.27
N HIS A 249 15.86 -23.81 -9.22
CA HIS A 249 14.80 -23.97 -10.23
C HIS A 249 15.24 -23.49 -11.60
N HIS A 250 16.00 -22.39 -11.67
CA HIS A 250 16.57 -21.87 -12.90
C HIS A 250 17.55 -22.87 -13.53
N ALA A 251 18.51 -23.38 -12.75
CA ALA A 251 19.48 -24.39 -13.21
C ALA A 251 18.82 -25.69 -13.70
N ARG A 252 17.62 -26.01 -13.20
CA ARG A 252 16.83 -27.19 -13.60
C ARG A 252 15.82 -26.91 -14.72
N GLY A 253 15.71 -25.67 -15.20
CA GLY A 253 14.68 -25.30 -16.20
C GLY A 253 13.24 -25.40 -15.67
N THR A 254 13.03 -25.31 -14.36
CA THR A 254 11.72 -25.51 -13.70
C THR A 254 11.17 -24.24 -13.04
N SER A 255 11.66 -23.06 -13.42
CA SER A 255 11.20 -21.78 -12.85
C SER A 255 9.69 -21.56 -12.96
N ALA A 256 9.05 -22.03 -14.04
CA ALA A 256 7.61 -21.94 -14.24
C ALA A 256 6.78 -22.59 -13.11
N ARG A 257 7.34 -23.58 -12.39
CA ARG A 257 6.65 -24.18 -11.23
C ARG A 257 6.45 -23.20 -10.09
N LEU A 258 7.39 -22.26 -9.90
CA LEU A 258 7.28 -21.23 -8.87
C LEU A 258 6.16 -20.25 -9.18
N ASP A 259 5.99 -19.91 -10.46
CA ASP A 259 4.91 -19.04 -10.91
C ASP A 259 3.55 -19.74 -10.80
N LEU A 260 3.45 -21.02 -11.22
CA LEU A 260 2.24 -21.83 -11.05
C LEU A 260 1.82 -21.96 -9.58
N HIS A 261 2.78 -22.18 -8.66
CA HIS A 261 2.49 -22.22 -7.23
C HIS A 261 1.98 -20.87 -6.71
N ALA A 262 2.54 -19.76 -7.18
CA ALA A 262 2.06 -18.43 -6.79
C ALA A 262 0.63 -18.19 -7.29
N THR A 263 0.32 -18.52 -8.54
CA THR A 263 -1.05 -18.42 -9.09
C THR A 263 -2.03 -19.32 -8.33
N ALA A 264 -1.65 -20.56 -8.02
CA ALA A 264 -2.48 -21.46 -7.23
C ALA A 264 -2.73 -20.93 -5.81
N ALA A 265 -1.72 -20.29 -5.19
CA ALA A 265 -1.86 -19.67 -3.88
C ALA A 265 -2.84 -18.48 -3.90
N VAL A 266 -2.81 -17.64 -4.96
CA VAL A 266 -3.79 -16.55 -5.16
C VAL A 266 -5.21 -17.12 -5.25
N ALA A 267 -5.41 -18.14 -6.11
CA ALA A 267 -6.71 -18.76 -6.27
C ALA A 267 -7.23 -19.37 -4.96
N ALA A 268 -6.37 -20.05 -4.20
CA ALA A 268 -6.73 -20.60 -2.90
C ALA A 268 -7.05 -19.51 -1.86
N ALA A 269 -6.27 -18.43 -1.83
CA ALA A 269 -6.47 -17.31 -0.91
C ALA A 269 -7.80 -16.57 -1.16
N LEU A 270 -8.21 -16.42 -2.42
CA LEU A 270 -9.47 -15.78 -2.80
C LEU A 270 -10.69 -16.70 -2.67
N ALA A 271 -10.50 -18.02 -2.75
CA ALA A 271 -11.57 -19.00 -2.57
C ALA A 271 -11.87 -19.31 -1.10
N ALA A 272 -10.94 -19.01 -0.18
CA ALA A 272 -11.15 -19.23 1.24
C ALA A 272 -12.31 -18.34 1.75
N PRO A 273 -13.28 -18.90 2.49
CA PRO A 273 -14.33 -18.09 3.09
C PRO A 273 -13.71 -17.10 4.08
N SER A 274 -14.16 -15.84 4.00
CA SER A 274 -13.80 -14.81 4.97
C SER A 274 -14.16 -15.31 6.37
N PRO A 275 -13.25 -15.27 7.37
CA PRO A 275 -13.61 -15.65 8.72
C PRO A 275 -14.77 -14.75 9.18
N ASN A 276 -15.93 -15.36 9.47
CA ASN A 276 -17.11 -14.65 9.95
C ASN A 276 -16.73 -13.83 11.18
N VAL A 277 -16.71 -12.50 11.05
CA VAL A 277 -16.71 -11.59 12.19
C VAL A 277 -18.18 -11.28 12.50
N HIS A 278 -18.83 -12.17 13.27
CA HIS A 278 -20.08 -11.81 13.93
C HIS A 278 -19.75 -10.89 15.11
N PRO A 279 -20.41 -9.72 15.26
CA PRO A 279 -20.43 -9.03 16.53
C PRO A 279 -21.39 -9.80 17.44
N GLU A 280 -20.86 -10.52 18.42
CA GLU A 280 -21.67 -10.92 19.57
C GLU A 280 -22.06 -9.64 20.33
N ALA A 281 -23.24 -9.13 20.01
CA ALA A 281 -23.97 -8.20 20.84
C ALA A 281 -25.12 -8.96 21.52
N GLU A 282 -25.04 -8.95 22.86
CA GLU A 282 -26.12 -9.12 23.84
C GLU A 282 -26.75 -10.52 24.03
N ALA A 283 -26.41 -11.14 25.17
CA ALA A 283 -27.40 -11.40 26.22
C ALA A 283 -26.71 -11.90 27.50
N GLU A 284 -26.65 -11.07 28.54
CA GLU A 284 -27.07 -11.48 29.89
C GLU A 284 -27.22 -10.24 30.79
N ALA A 285 -28.46 -9.73 30.81
CA ALA A 285 -29.02 -9.12 32.00
C ALA A 285 -29.84 -10.21 32.72
N ALA A 286 -29.37 -10.61 33.89
CA ALA A 286 -30.16 -11.18 34.98
C ALA A 286 -29.42 -10.89 36.30
#